data_AF-A0A409YAE8-F1
#
_entry.id   AF-A0A409YAE8-F1
#
_cell.length_a   1.000
_cell.length_b   1.000
_cell.length_c   1.000
_cell.angle_alpha   90.00
_cell.angle_beta   90.00
_cell.angle_gamma   90.00
#
_symmetry.space_group_name_H-M   'P 1'
#
loop_
_entity.id
_entity.type
_entity.pdbx_description
1 polymer ?
#
loop_
_entity_poly.entity_id
_entity_poly.type
_entity_poly.pdbx_seq_one_letter_code
_entity_poly.pdbx_strand_id
1 'polypeptide(L)'
;MARATAPSHSQPLKSDNCVPIRPTSKLGLFFWRRRMWFESTFVLSMLEPWEKVLLLTIFALLFVLISTAFFKYMPHHLLFLRRRAIYYLWGQEGDERLLWQWLGLASGESASTLVSAGSAALHKEL
;
A
#
# COMPACT_ATOMS: atom_id res chain seq x y z
N MET A 1 -37.95 58.29 -42.40
CA MET A 1 -36.62 57.63 -42.47
C MET A 1 -36.56 56.61 -41.34
N ALA A 2 -36.93 55.36 -41.62
CA ALA A 2 -37.05 54.29 -40.62
C ALA A 2 -35.73 53.50 -40.51
N ARG A 3 -35.25 53.31 -39.27
CA ARG A 3 -33.92 52.80 -38.95
C ARG A 3 -33.99 51.34 -38.46
N ALA A 4 -33.15 50.52 -39.10
CA ALA A 4 -32.53 49.27 -38.65
C ALA A 4 -33.40 48.19 -37.97
N THR A 5 -33.71 47.15 -38.75
CA THR A 5 -33.97 45.80 -38.26
C THR A 5 -32.70 45.23 -37.63
N ALA A 6 -32.71 44.95 -36.34
CA ALA A 6 -31.66 44.19 -35.67
C ALA A 6 -32.01 42.70 -35.68
N PRO A 7 -31.19 41.80 -36.27
CA PRO A 7 -31.34 40.38 -36.04
C PRO A 7 -30.62 40.02 -34.74
N SER A 8 -31.37 39.91 -33.64
CA SER A 8 -30.88 39.28 -32.41
C SER A 8 -30.77 37.78 -32.68
N HIS A 9 -29.60 37.38 -33.20
CA HIS A 9 -29.17 35.99 -33.20
C HIS A 9 -29.00 35.54 -31.74
N SER A 10 -30.06 35.00 -31.15
CA SER A 10 -30.02 34.29 -29.89
C SER A 10 -29.22 33.02 -30.10
N GLN A 11 -27.94 33.03 -29.72
CA GLN A 11 -27.20 31.80 -29.59
C GLN A 11 -27.89 30.93 -28.52
N PRO A 12 -28.08 29.62 -28.75
CA PRO A 12 -28.59 28.77 -27.69
C PRO A 12 -27.57 28.82 -26.56
N LEU A 13 -28.00 29.30 -25.39
CA LEU A 13 -27.30 29.10 -24.14
C LEU A 13 -27.10 27.60 -24.01
N LYS A 14 -25.89 27.13 -24.28
CA LYS A 14 -25.50 25.75 -24.00
C LYS A 14 -25.66 25.59 -22.51
N SER A 15 -26.72 24.91 -22.09
CA SER A 15 -26.88 24.48 -20.73
C SER A 15 -25.76 23.48 -20.48
N ASP A 16 -24.68 23.97 -19.88
CA ASP A 16 -23.57 23.16 -19.38
C ASP A 16 -24.04 22.36 -18.17
N ASN A 17 -25.04 21.50 -18.38
CA ASN A 17 -25.46 20.51 -17.42
C ASN A 17 -24.45 19.38 -17.46
N CYS A 18 -23.54 19.46 -16.49
CA CYS A 18 -22.86 18.36 -15.84
C CYS A 18 -21.86 17.57 -16.69
N VAL A 19 -20.79 18.24 -17.11
CA VAL A 19 -19.52 17.54 -17.30
C VAL A 19 -18.75 17.67 -15.98
N PRO A 20 -18.42 16.57 -15.28
CA PRO A 20 -17.60 16.67 -14.07
C PRO A 20 -16.24 17.26 -14.46
N ILE A 21 -15.95 18.44 -13.92
CA ILE A 21 -14.72 19.19 -14.16
C ILE A 21 -13.55 18.26 -13.79
N ARG A 22 -12.72 17.92 -14.78
CA ARG A 22 -11.57 17.04 -14.55
C ARG A 22 -10.56 17.79 -13.68
N PRO A 23 -10.22 17.30 -12.48
CA PRO A 23 -9.25 17.99 -11.64
C PRO A 23 -7.87 18.00 -12.31
N THR A 24 -7.19 19.13 -12.30
CA THR A 24 -5.89 19.31 -12.97
C THR A 24 -4.71 18.71 -12.18
N SER A 25 -4.91 18.36 -10.91
CA SER A 25 -3.87 17.79 -10.05
C SER A 25 -3.74 16.27 -10.22
N LYS A 26 -2.51 15.75 -10.16
CA LYS A 26 -2.22 14.30 -10.31
C LYS A 26 -2.93 13.44 -9.25
N LEU A 27 -2.94 13.89 -7.99
CA LEU A 27 -3.66 13.22 -6.91
C LEU A 27 -5.18 13.36 -7.08
N GLY A 28 -5.66 14.53 -7.52
CA GLY A 28 -7.07 14.73 -7.82
C GLY A 28 -7.58 13.79 -8.91
N LEU A 29 -6.79 13.56 -9.97
CA LEU A 29 -7.11 12.59 -11.01
C LEU A 29 -7.17 11.15 -10.49
N PHE A 30 -6.27 10.78 -9.57
CA PHE A 30 -6.27 9.46 -8.95
C PHE A 30 -7.51 9.23 -8.07
N PHE A 31 -7.82 10.18 -7.18
CA PHE A 31 -9.02 10.11 -6.34
C PHE A 31 -10.30 10.17 -7.18
N TRP A 32 -10.32 10.98 -8.24
CA TRP A 32 -11.45 11.06 -9.17
C TRP A 32 -11.68 9.73 -9.88
N ARG A 33 -10.62 9.10 -10.41
CA ARG A 33 -10.73 7.80 -11.07
C ARG A 33 -11.13 6.69 -10.08
N ARG A 34 -10.57 6.71 -8.87
CA ARG A 34 -10.92 5.76 -7.80
C ARG A 34 -12.39 5.92 -7.39
N ARG A 35 -12.86 7.15 -7.22
CA ARG A 35 -14.25 7.48 -6.90
C ARG A 35 -15.21 7.02 -8.00
N MET A 36 -14.89 7.28 -9.27
CA MET A 36 -15.68 6.84 -10.41
C MET A 36 -15.81 5.30 -10.48
N TRP A 37 -14.74 4.57 -10.12
CA TRP A 37 -14.79 3.11 -10.03
C TRP A 37 -15.64 2.61 -8.86
N PHE A 38 -15.55 3.27 -7.70
CA PHE A 38 -16.40 2.98 -6.55
C PHE A 38 -17.89 3.24 -6.82
N GLU A 39 -18.24 4.30 -7.54
CA GLU A 39 -19.62 4.62 -7.91
C GLU A 39 -20.19 3.61 -8.94
N SER A 40 -19.34 2.94 -9.72
CA SER A 40 -19.73 2.02 -10.79
C SER A 40 -20.01 0.58 -10.35
N THR A 41 -19.60 0.16 -9.14
CA THR A 41 -19.93 -1.20 -8.66
C THR A 41 -21.40 -1.20 -8.23
N PHE A 42 -22.26 -1.80 -9.06
CA PHE A 42 -23.73 -1.82 -9.05
C PHE A 42 -24.44 -1.73 -7.68
N VAL A 43 -23.90 -2.38 -6.64
CA VAL A 43 -24.46 -2.32 -5.29
C VAL A 43 -24.40 -0.90 -4.70
N LEU A 44 -23.29 -0.18 -4.91
CA LEU A 44 -23.12 1.20 -4.43
C LEU A 44 -23.90 2.23 -5.27
N SER A 45 -24.28 1.93 -6.51
CA SER A 45 -25.10 2.86 -7.31
C SER A 45 -26.56 2.88 -6.86
N MET A 46 -27.07 1.77 -6.32
CA MET A 46 -28.47 1.63 -5.89
C MET A 46 -28.72 2.01 -4.43
N LEU A 47 -27.67 2.05 -3.59
CA LEU A 47 -27.78 2.48 -2.20
C LEU A 47 -28.11 3.98 -2.09
N GLU A 48 -28.78 4.37 -1.01
CA GLU A 48 -28.97 5.78 -0.70
C GLU A 48 -27.63 6.43 -0.31
N PRO A 49 -27.45 7.76 -0.51
CA PRO A 49 -26.19 8.44 -0.19
C PRO A 49 -25.74 8.26 1.26
N TRP A 50 -26.68 8.14 2.20
CA TRP A 50 -26.38 7.93 3.62
C TRP A 50 -25.95 6.49 3.93
N GLU A 51 -26.55 5.49 3.27
CA GLU A 51 -26.19 4.07 3.43
C GLU A 51 -24.76 3.80 2.95
N LYS A 52 -24.33 4.47 1.88
CA LYS A 52 -22.95 4.40 1.38
C LYS A 52 -21.96 4.87 2.42
N VAL A 53 -22.28 5.95 3.14
CA VAL A 53 -21.44 6.47 4.22
C VAL A 53 -21.36 5.45 5.37
N LEU A 54 -22.48 4.85 5.78
CA LEU A 54 -22.47 3.81 6.80
C LEU A 54 -21.68 2.55 6.40
N LEU A 55 -21.83 2.07 5.16
CA LEU A 55 -21.06 0.90 4.72
C LEU A 55 -19.56 1.19 4.67
N LEU A 56 -19.16 2.38 4.20
CA LEU A 56 -17.75 2.77 4.16
C LEU A 56 -17.16 2.91 5.57
N THR A 57 -17.92 3.41 6.55
CA THR A 57 -17.42 3.50 7.94
C THR A 57 -17.28 2.12 8.56
N ILE A 58 -18.26 1.22 8.39
CA ILE A 58 -18.18 -0.16 8.88
C ILE A 58 -17.02 -0.90 8.21
N PHE A 59 -16.89 -0.77 6.89
CA PHE A 59 -15.79 -1.40 6.15
C PHE A 59 -14.43 -0.85 6.59
N ALA A 60 -14.30 0.46 6.80
CA ALA A 60 -13.07 1.06 7.31
C ALA A 60 -12.74 0.57 8.72
N LEU A 61 -13.74 0.46 9.61
CA LEU A 61 -13.58 -0.09 10.95
C LEU A 61 -13.09 -1.54 10.91
N LEU A 62 -13.74 -2.38 10.09
CA LEU A 62 -13.33 -3.78 9.89
C LEU A 62 -11.92 -3.85 9.31
N PHE A 63 -11.60 -3.02 8.32
CA PHE A 63 -10.27 -2.99 7.71
C PHE A 63 -9.18 -2.59 8.71
N VAL A 64 -9.43 -1.60 9.57
CA VAL A 64 -8.52 -1.20 10.65
C VAL A 64 -8.38 -2.33 11.67
N LEU A 65 -9.49 -2.98 12.05
CA LEU A 65 -9.45 -4.11 12.98
C LEU A 65 -8.66 -5.28 12.43
N ILE A 66 -8.89 -5.66 11.17
CA ILE A 66 -8.15 -6.70 10.44
C ILE A 66 -6.68 -6.30 10.31
N SER A 67 -6.38 -5.06 9.95
CA SER A 67 -5.00 -4.58 9.84
C SER A 67 -4.29 -4.69 11.17
N THR A 68 -4.92 -4.24 12.27
CA THR A 68 -4.37 -4.34 13.62
C THR A 68 -4.17 -5.79 14.04
N ALA A 69 -5.15 -6.66 13.76
CA ALA A 69 -5.04 -8.10 13.99
C ALA A 69 -3.89 -8.69 13.19
N PHE A 70 -3.72 -8.32 11.92
CA PHE A 70 -2.63 -8.79 11.09
C PHE A 70 -1.27 -8.35 11.66
N PHE A 71 -1.07 -7.06 11.93
CA PHE A 71 0.19 -6.56 12.48
C PHE A 71 0.54 -7.16 13.84
N LYS A 72 -0.46 -7.41 14.70
CA LYS A 72 -0.22 -7.91 16.06
C LYS A 72 -0.19 -9.44 16.16
N TYR A 73 -1.01 -10.14 15.38
CA TYR A 73 -1.23 -11.58 15.50
C TYR A 73 -0.40 -12.39 14.50
N MET A 74 -0.19 -11.85 13.29
CA MET A 74 0.57 -12.52 12.23
C MET A 74 2.03 -12.81 12.62
N PRO A 75 2.82 -11.93 13.29
CA PRO A 75 4.20 -12.27 13.66
C PRO A 75 4.26 -13.45 14.64
N HIS A 76 3.28 -13.58 15.54
CA HIS A 76 3.23 -14.68 16.50
C HIS A 76 3.01 -16.04 15.81
N HIS A 77 2.09 -16.08 14.83
CA HIS A 77 1.82 -17.29 14.05
C HIS A 77 2.94 -17.63 13.07
N LEU A 78 3.58 -16.62 12.47
CA LEU A 78 4.72 -16.83 11.57
C LEU A 78 5.90 -17.52 12.26
N LEU A 79 6.18 -17.19 13.53
CA LEU A 79 7.28 -17.82 14.27
C LEU A 79 7.03 -19.32 14.50
N PHE A 80 5.80 -19.70 14.80
CA PHE A 80 5.42 -21.09 14.99
C PHE A 80 5.42 -21.87 13.67
N LEU A 81 4.84 -21.29 12.63
CA LEU A 81 4.80 -21.90 11.30
C LEU A 81 6.21 -22.02 10.71
N ARG A 82 7.10 -21.05 10.97
CA ARG A 82 8.51 -21.09 10.60
C ARG A 82 9.24 -22.27 11.22
N ARG A 83 9.09 -22.53 12.53
CA ARG A 83 9.75 -23.68 13.19
C ARG A 83 9.35 -25.01 12.56
N ARG A 84 8.05 -25.17 12.24
CA ARG A 84 7.53 -26.37 11.57
C ARG A 84 7.97 -26.46 10.12
N ALA A 85 7.90 -25.36 9.36
CA ALA A 85 8.32 -25.32 7.96
C ALA A 85 9.79 -25.69 7.81
N ILE A 86 10.66 -25.19 8.70
CA ILE A 86 12.08 -25.52 8.69
C ILE A 86 12.31 -27.01 9.00
N TYR A 87 11.57 -27.58 9.95
CA TYR A 87 11.65 -29.01 10.26
C TYR A 87 11.31 -29.89 9.03
N TYR A 88 10.25 -29.53 8.29
CA TYR A 88 9.86 -30.27 7.10
C TYR A 88 10.77 -30.03 5.90
N LEU A 89 11.38 -28.85 5.78
CA LEU A 89 12.22 -28.50 4.64
C LEU A 89 13.66 -29.03 4.77
N TRP A 90 14.21 -29.03 5.99
CA TRP A 90 15.60 -29.39 6.25
C TRP A 90 15.78 -30.77 6.92
N GLY A 91 14.72 -31.38 7.43
CA GLY A 91 14.73 -32.75 7.95
C GLY A 91 15.55 -32.99 9.23
N GLN A 92 16.26 -31.99 9.73
CA GLN A 92 17.06 -32.00 10.96
C GLN A 92 16.99 -30.60 11.58
N GLU A 93 17.15 -30.46 12.90
CA GLU A 93 16.92 -29.21 13.64
C GLU A 93 17.54 -28.02 12.90
N GLY A 94 16.68 -27.19 12.31
CA GLY A 94 17.09 -26.23 11.30
C GLY A 94 18.21 -25.33 11.76
N ASP A 95 19.38 -25.52 11.16
CA ASP A 95 20.54 -24.70 11.41
C ASP A 95 20.24 -23.29 10.89
N GLU A 96 19.72 -22.45 11.77
CA GLU A 96 19.38 -21.06 11.53
C GLU A 96 20.55 -20.27 10.91
N ARG A 97 21.77 -20.74 11.16
CA ARG A 97 23.03 -20.24 10.59
C ARG A 97 23.04 -20.31 9.06
N LEU A 98 22.51 -21.37 8.44
CA LEU A 98 22.48 -21.50 6.98
C LEU A 98 21.51 -20.50 6.33
N LEU A 99 20.39 -20.21 7.00
CA LEU A 99 19.43 -19.20 6.54
C LEU A 99 20.01 -17.79 6.66
N TRP A 100 20.67 -17.46 7.78
CA TRP A 100 21.35 -16.18 7.97
C TRP A 100 22.54 -16.00 7.02
N GLN A 101 23.23 -17.09 6.68
CA GLN A 101 24.28 -17.12 5.68
C GLN A 101 23.73 -16.86 4.27
N TRP A 102 22.62 -17.49 3.89
CA TRP A 102 21.97 -17.26 2.60
C TRP A 102 21.36 -15.85 2.48
N LEU A 103 20.81 -15.31 3.57
CA LEU A 103 20.24 -13.95 3.63
C LEU A 103 21.31 -12.84 3.65
N GLY A 104 22.61 -13.19 3.68
CA GLY A 104 23.73 -12.25 3.55
C GLY A 104 23.95 -11.30 4.73
N LEU A 105 23.24 -11.48 5.85
CA LEU A 105 23.29 -10.60 7.02
C LEU A 105 24.45 -10.91 7.99
N ALA A 106 25.09 -12.08 7.85
CA ALA A 106 26.18 -12.52 8.74
C ALA A 106 27.61 -12.14 8.27
N SER A 107 27.76 -11.47 7.13
CA SER A 107 29.08 -11.14 6.55
C SER A 107 29.79 -9.96 7.24
N GLY A 108 29.07 -9.14 8.02
CA GLY A 108 29.62 -7.94 8.66
C GLY A 108 30.38 -8.18 9.98
N GLU A 109 30.02 -9.20 10.76
CA GLU A 109 30.60 -9.43 12.09
C GLU A 109 31.91 -10.25 12.07
N SER A 110 32.16 -10.98 10.98
CA SER A 110 33.38 -11.79 10.81
C SER A 110 34.60 -10.96 10.36
N ALA A 111 34.39 -9.78 9.76
CA ALA A 111 35.48 -8.89 9.35
C ALA A 111 36.16 -8.20 10.54
N SER A 112 35.40 -7.77 11.55
CA SER A 112 35.94 -7.08 12.73
C SER A 112 36.71 -8.02 13.67
N THR A 113 36.32 -9.29 13.75
CA THR A 113 37.03 -10.31 14.53
C THR A 113 38.35 -10.73 13.89
N LEU A 114 38.43 -10.78 12.56
CA LEU A 114 39.68 -11.07 11.83
C LEU A 114 40.68 -9.90 11.88
N VAL A 115 40.22 -8.65 11.82
CA VAL A 115 41.10 -7.47 11.98
C VAL A 115 41.67 -7.37 13.39
N SER A 116 40.88 -7.72 14.42
CA SER A 116 41.34 -7.77 15.81
C SER A 116 42.35 -8.90 16.06
N ALA A 117 42.13 -10.09 15.47
CA ALA A 117 43.07 -11.20 15.55
C ALA A 117 44.40 -10.92 14.84
N GLY A 118 44.37 -10.21 13.71
CA GLY A 118 45.57 -9.80 12.98
C GLY A 118 46.44 -8.81 13.73
N SER A 119 45.86 -7.85 14.46
CA SER A 119 46.66 -6.89 15.25
C SER A 119 47.27 -7.50 16.51
N ALA A 120 46.58 -8.46 17.14
CA ALA A 120 47.09 -9.20 18.29
C ALA A 120 48.25 -10.14 17.94
N ALA A 121 48.30 -10.65 16.70
CA ALA A 121 49.40 -11.49 16.22
C ALA A 121 50.69 -10.68 15.98
N LEU A 122 50.58 -9.41 15.57
CA LEU A 122 51.73 -8.55 15.27
C LEU A 122 52.45 -8.06 16.54
N HIS A 123 51.75 -7.93 17.68
CA HIS A 123 52.36 -7.49 18.95
C HIS A 123 53.14 -8.60 19.69
N LYS A 124 53.19 -9.83 19.17
CA LYS A 124 53.96 -10.94 19.78
C LYS A 124 55.33 -11.19 19.13
N GLU A 125 55.66 -10.49 18.05
CA GLU A 125 56.87 -10.71 17.25
C GLU A 125 57.90 -9.55 17.38
N LEU A 126 57.80 -8.72 18.42
CA LEU A 126 58.73 -7.64 18.79
C LEU A 126 59.06 -7.72 20.28
#